data_AF-A0A2P4YRH0-F1
#
_entry.id   AF-A0A2P4YRH0-F1
#
_cell.length_a   1.000
_cell.length_b   1.000
_cell.length_c   1.000
_cell.angle_alpha   90.00
_cell.angle_beta   90.00
_cell.angle_gamma   90.00
#
_symmetry.space_group_name_H-M   'P 1'
#
loop_
_entity.id
_entity.type
_entity.pdbx_description
1 polymer ?
#
loop_
_entity_poly.entity_id
_entity_poly.type
_entity_poly.pdbx_seq_one_letter_code
_entity_poly.pdbx_strand_id
1 'polypeptide(L)'
;MGDPTTKSVAKNLQTQQLHGWIKSGKSVDDAFTILKFARKDDGVIVSRKLDILEEFINLKGDGYLIGTLTKLFGGNSNLALILERASPTKKATMLQKRQFAEWVNAGVKPDNMMYTIWKTRTTNEQKSIADKYKAWTADMILNSE
;
A
#
# COMPACT_ATOMS: atom_id res chain seq x y z
N MET A 1 -5.76 -24.52 -11.13
CA MET A 1 -6.39 -23.33 -11.75
C MET A 1 -7.65 -23.01 -10.94
N GLY A 2 -7.81 -21.78 -10.45
CA GLY A 2 -9.01 -21.42 -9.67
C GLY A 2 -10.23 -21.32 -10.57
N ASP A 3 -11.28 -22.07 -10.24
CA ASP A 3 -12.56 -22.13 -10.94
C ASP A 3 -13.17 -20.70 -11.06
N PRO A 4 -13.62 -20.28 -12.26
CA PRO A 4 -14.32 -19.00 -12.46
C PRO A 4 -15.48 -18.77 -11.49
N THR A 5 -16.20 -19.83 -11.11
CA THR A 5 -17.31 -19.76 -10.14
C THR A 5 -16.81 -19.34 -8.76
N THR A 6 -15.71 -19.94 -8.27
CA THR A 6 -15.08 -19.59 -6.99
C THR A 6 -14.59 -18.14 -6.96
N LYS A 7 -14.05 -17.62 -8.06
CA LYS A 7 -13.64 -16.21 -8.15
C LYS A 7 -14.82 -15.25 -8.04
N SER A 8 -15.94 -15.57 -8.72
CA SER A 8 -17.16 -14.77 -8.66
C SER A 8 -17.76 -14.74 -7.25
N VAL A 9 -17.84 -15.92 -6.60
CA VAL A 9 -18.32 -16.03 -5.21
C VAL A 9 -17.44 -15.23 -4.25
N ALA A 10 -16.11 -15.34 -4.37
CA ALA A 10 -15.19 -14.59 -3.52
C ALA A 10 -15.36 -13.07 -3.68
N LYS A 11 -15.53 -12.58 -4.91
CA LYS A 11 -15.78 -11.16 -5.19
C LYS A 11 -17.10 -10.69 -4.57
N ASN A 12 -18.18 -11.47 -4.73
CA ASN A 12 -19.47 -11.14 -4.15
C ASN A 12 -19.40 -11.09 -2.61
N LEU A 13 -18.69 -12.03 -1.99
CA LEU A 13 -18.50 -12.05 -0.54
C LEU A 13 -17.73 -10.81 -0.05
N GLN A 14 -16.67 -10.41 -0.76
CA GLN A 14 -15.92 -9.19 -0.45
C GLN A 14 -16.82 -7.94 -0.54
N THR A 15 -17.62 -7.82 -1.60
CA THR A 15 -18.57 -6.70 -1.74
C THR A 15 -19.57 -6.66 -0.58
N GLN A 16 -20.14 -7.81 -0.19
CA GLN A 16 -21.07 -7.89 0.93
C GLN A 16 -20.40 -7.53 2.26
N GLN A 17 -19.15 -7.96 2.47
CA GLN A 17 -18.35 -7.59 3.63
C GLN A 17 -18.17 -6.07 3.72
N LEU A 18 -17.76 -5.43 2.62
CA LEU A 18 -17.56 -3.98 2.56
C LEU A 18 -18.87 -3.21 2.81
N HIS A 19 -19.97 -3.61 2.17
CA HIS A 19 -21.28 -3.00 2.43
C HIS A 19 -21.75 -3.19 3.87
N GLY A 20 -21.50 -4.36 4.46
CA GLY A 20 -21.78 -4.63 5.87
C GLY A 20 -20.99 -3.71 6.79
N TRP A 21 -19.71 -3.45 6.49
CA TRP A 21 -18.89 -2.50 7.24
C TRP A 21 -19.40 -1.06 7.12
N ILE A 22 -19.78 -0.61 5.91
CA ILE A 22 -20.38 0.71 5.70
C ILE A 22 -21.69 0.85 6.48
N LYS A 23 -22.61 -0.13 6.36
CA LYS A 23 -23.91 -0.11 7.05
C LYS A 23 -23.79 -0.12 8.57
N SER A 24 -22.77 -0.80 9.10
CA SER A 24 -22.47 -0.83 10.53
C SER A 24 -21.67 0.38 11.03
N GLY A 25 -21.40 1.37 10.17
CA GLY A 25 -20.73 2.61 10.55
C GLY A 25 -19.24 2.44 10.89
N LYS A 26 -18.57 1.37 10.43
CA LYS A 26 -17.17 1.11 10.75
C LYS A 26 -16.25 2.23 10.26
N SER A 27 -15.25 2.56 11.07
CA SER A 27 -14.14 3.42 10.70
C SER A 27 -13.09 2.65 9.88
N VAL A 28 -12.18 3.39 9.24
CA VAL A 28 -11.02 2.77 8.56
C VAL A 28 -10.12 2.06 9.57
N ASP A 29 -9.94 2.62 10.76
CA ASP A 29 -9.20 1.99 11.86
C ASP A 29 -9.84 0.66 12.27
N ASP A 30 -11.18 0.58 12.37
CA ASP A 30 -11.88 -0.69 12.67
C ASP A 30 -11.64 -1.73 11.56
N ALA A 31 -11.75 -1.33 10.29
CA ALA A 31 -11.50 -2.22 9.16
C ALA A 31 -10.05 -2.73 9.16
N PHE A 32 -9.09 -1.86 9.45
CA PHE A 32 -7.69 -2.22 9.62
C PHE A 32 -7.49 -3.24 10.76
N THR A 33 -8.12 -3.02 11.91
CA THR A 33 -8.10 -3.96 13.04
C THR A 33 -8.73 -5.30 12.70
N ILE A 34 -9.82 -5.34 11.91
CA ILE A 34 -10.48 -6.58 11.49
C ILE A 34 -9.60 -7.39 10.54
N LEU A 35 -8.91 -6.72 9.61
CA LEU A 35 -8.03 -7.38 8.63
C LEU A 35 -6.79 -8.01 9.27
N LYS A 36 -6.40 -7.56 10.47
CA LYS A 36 -5.32 -8.16 11.30
C LYS A 36 -4.05 -8.42 10.48
N PHE A 37 -3.38 -7.37 10.01
CA PHE A 37 -2.08 -7.50 9.36
C PHE A 37 -1.07 -8.13 10.34
N ALA A 38 -0.56 -9.32 10.01
CA ALA A 38 0.36 -10.06 10.87
C ALA A 38 1.77 -10.08 10.27
N ARG A 39 2.79 -10.06 11.12
CA ARG A 39 4.20 -10.10 10.68
C ARG A 39 4.55 -11.35 9.87
N LYS A 40 3.83 -12.45 10.08
CA LYS A 40 4.01 -13.72 9.40
C LYS A 40 3.23 -13.83 8.08
N ASP A 41 2.43 -12.83 7.73
CA ASP A 41 1.71 -12.82 6.46
C ASP A 41 2.72 -12.71 5.32
N ASP A 42 2.57 -13.56 4.30
CA ASP A 42 3.33 -13.42 3.07
C ASP A 42 2.83 -12.23 2.24
N GLY A 43 3.60 -11.86 1.21
CA GLY A 43 3.28 -10.73 0.35
C GLY A 43 1.93 -10.83 -0.37
N VAL A 44 1.45 -12.04 -0.65
CA VAL A 44 0.15 -12.28 -1.30
C VAL A 44 -0.99 -12.01 -0.33
N ILE A 45 -0.88 -12.49 0.91
CA ILE A 45 -1.85 -12.23 1.98
C ILE A 45 -1.89 -10.74 2.30
N VAL A 46 -0.72 -10.10 2.45
CA VAL A 46 -0.64 -8.65 2.70
C VAL A 46 -1.31 -7.87 1.57
N SER A 47 -1.03 -8.22 0.30
CA SER A 47 -1.67 -7.57 -0.84
C SER A 47 -3.19 -7.74 -0.83
N ARG A 48 -3.72 -8.93 -0.55
CA ARG A 48 -5.18 -9.13 -0.48
C ARG A 48 -5.84 -8.30 0.62
N LYS A 49 -5.18 -8.16 1.78
CA LYS A 49 -5.69 -7.31 2.86
C LYS A 49 -5.62 -5.83 2.50
N LEU A 50 -4.53 -5.39 1.85
CA LEU A 50 -4.42 -4.02 1.32
C LEU A 50 -5.52 -3.72 0.31
N ASP A 51 -5.87 -4.66 -0.56
CA ASP A 51 -6.96 -4.50 -1.54
C ASP A 51 -8.29 -4.21 -0.88
N ILE A 52 -8.65 -5.02 0.14
CA ILE A 52 -9.91 -4.84 0.88
C ILE A 52 -9.92 -3.49 1.59
N LEU A 53 -8.79 -3.09 2.17
CA LEU A 53 -8.66 -1.82 2.89
C LEU A 53 -8.73 -0.61 1.94
N GLU A 54 -8.06 -0.66 0.79
CA GLU A 54 -8.12 0.37 -0.24
C GLU A 54 -9.56 0.54 -0.76
N GLU A 55 -10.24 -0.56 -1.10
CA GLU A 55 -11.63 -0.51 -1.54
C GLU A 55 -12.54 0.11 -0.47
N PHE A 56 -12.34 -0.22 0.81
CA PHE A 56 -13.11 0.37 1.90
C PHE A 56 -12.87 1.88 2.06
N ILE A 57 -11.61 2.32 2.01
CA ILE A 57 -11.24 3.74 2.09
C ILE A 57 -11.89 4.52 0.94
N ASN A 58 -11.80 3.99 -0.28
CA ASN A 58 -12.40 4.60 -1.46
C ASN A 58 -13.94 4.69 -1.35
N LEU A 59 -14.59 3.65 -0.84
CA LEU A 59 -16.05 3.64 -0.63
C LEU A 59 -16.52 4.67 0.41
N LYS A 60 -15.68 5.01 1.39
CA LYS A 60 -15.98 6.09 2.36
C LYS A 60 -15.76 7.50 1.78
N GLY A 61 -15.16 7.62 0.60
CA GLY A 61 -14.82 8.91 0.01
C GLY A 61 -13.58 9.57 0.61
N ASP A 62 -12.78 8.83 1.39
CA ASP A 62 -11.52 9.33 1.94
C ASP A 62 -10.46 9.38 0.82
N GLY A 63 -10.37 10.51 0.13
CA GLY A 63 -9.48 10.71 -1.03
C GLY A 63 -7.97 10.65 -0.73
N TYR A 64 -7.56 10.51 0.53
CA TYR A 64 -6.16 10.51 0.96
C TYR A 64 -5.64 9.10 1.30
N LEU A 65 -5.76 8.16 0.36
CA LEU A 65 -5.42 6.75 0.56
C LEU A 65 -4.01 6.53 1.14
N ILE A 66 -2.96 7.10 0.52
CA ILE A 66 -1.58 6.87 0.97
C ILE A 66 -1.35 7.45 2.36
N GLY A 67 -1.90 8.61 2.68
CA GLY A 67 -1.77 9.18 4.02
C GLY A 67 -2.52 8.38 5.07
N THR A 68 -3.71 7.89 4.75
CA THR A 68 -4.47 7.00 5.63
C THR A 68 -3.69 5.72 5.89
N LEU A 69 -3.16 5.05 4.86
CA LEU A 69 -2.31 3.87 5.02
C LEU A 69 -1.04 4.22 5.84
N THR A 70 -0.41 5.36 5.56
CA THR A 70 0.77 5.84 6.30
C THR A 70 0.47 5.98 7.78
N LYS A 71 -0.68 6.56 8.15
CA LYS A 71 -1.12 6.67 9.54
C LYS A 71 -1.35 5.29 10.17
N LEU A 72 -2.10 4.42 9.51
CA LEU A 72 -2.45 3.08 10.02
C LEU A 72 -1.22 2.19 10.26
N PHE A 73 -0.22 2.27 9.37
CA PHE A 73 1.01 1.48 9.49
C PHE A 73 2.10 2.16 10.33
N GLY A 74 1.83 3.34 10.91
CA GLY A 74 2.76 4.01 11.82
C GLY A 74 3.90 4.75 11.11
N GLY A 75 3.68 5.26 9.91
CA GLY A 75 4.58 6.16 9.19
C GLY A 75 5.09 5.64 7.84
N ASN A 76 5.75 6.53 7.10
CA ASN A 76 6.23 6.28 5.74
C ASN A 76 7.17 5.08 5.67
N SER A 77 8.07 4.97 6.65
CA SER A 77 9.07 3.91 6.76
C SER A 77 8.44 2.51 6.83
N ASN A 78 7.38 2.36 7.61
CA ASN A 78 6.69 1.08 7.79
C ASN A 78 5.81 0.75 6.58
N LEU A 79 5.07 1.74 6.06
CA LEU A 79 4.27 1.54 4.86
C LEU A 79 5.16 1.08 3.69
N ALA A 80 6.32 1.71 3.49
CA ALA A 80 7.23 1.36 2.41
C ALA A 80 7.73 -0.10 2.50
N LEU A 81 8.06 -0.58 3.71
CA LEU A 81 8.46 -1.97 3.93
C LEU A 81 7.32 -2.96 3.66
N ILE A 82 6.08 -2.59 4.00
CA ILE A 82 4.89 -3.43 3.77
C ILE A 82 4.58 -3.52 2.28
N LEU A 83 4.61 -2.39 1.58
CA LEU A 83 4.40 -2.34 0.13
C LEU A 83 5.50 -3.08 -0.63
N GLU A 84 6.75 -3.00 -0.18
CA GLU A 84 7.87 -3.75 -0.76
C GLU A 84 7.65 -5.26 -0.64
N ARG A 85 7.24 -5.75 0.52
CA ARG A 85 6.95 -7.18 0.72
C ARG A 85 5.77 -7.66 -0.11
N ALA A 86 4.79 -6.79 -0.35
CA ALA A 86 3.62 -7.08 -1.17
C ALA A 86 3.86 -6.84 -2.68
N SER A 87 5.01 -6.28 -3.07
CA SER A 87 5.32 -5.85 -4.44
C SER A 87 5.34 -6.96 -5.50
N PRO A 88 5.39 -8.28 -5.20
CA PRO A 88 5.12 -9.29 -6.22
C PRO A 88 3.74 -9.15 -6.89
N THR A 89 2.84 -8.35 -6.31
CA THR A 89 1.53 -8.04 -6.88
C THR A 89 1.51 -6.69 -7.63
N LYS A 90 0.72 -6.63 -8.70
CA LYS A 90 0.54 -5.40 -9.49
C LYS A 90 -0.02 -4.24 -8.66
N LYS A 91 -0.93 -4.53 -7.72
CA LYS A 91 -1.58 -3.52 -6.89
C LYS A 91 -0.64 -2.91 -5.84
N ALA A 92 0.12 -3.74 -5.12
CA ALA A 92 1.12 -3.21 -4.19
C ALA A 92 2.18 -2.36 -4.92
N THR A 93 2.56 -2.74 -6.15
CA THR A 93 3.42 -1.92 -6.99
C THR A 93 2.79 -0.56 -7.33
N MET A 94 1.48 -0.52 -7.61
CA MET A 94 0.76 0.74 -7.87
C MET A 94 0.71 1.63 -6.61
N LEU A 95 0.45 1.05 -5.44
CA LEU A 95 0.48 1.76 -4.16
C LEU A 95 1.89 2.27 -3.83
N GLN A 96 2.93 1.49 -4.14
CA GLN A 96 4.33 1.90 -3.98
C GLN A 96 4.65 3.11 -4.86
N LYS A 97 4.20 3.13 -6.12
CA LYS A 97 4.35 4.30 -7.01
C LYS A 97 3.59 5.53 -6.48
N ARG A 98 2.38 5.36 -5.96
CA ARG A 98 1.62 6.46 -5.32
C ARG A 98 2.36 6.99 -4.08
N GLN A 99 2.94 6.11 -3.27
CA GLN A 99 3.79 6.51 -2.15
C GLN A 99 5.01 7.32 -2.61
N PHE A 100 5.66 6.90 -3.70
CA PHE A 100 6.78 7.64 -4.26
C PHE A 100 6.39 9.04 -4.75
N ALA A 101 5.21 9.19 -5.36
CA ALA A 101 4.69 10.50 -5.74
C ALA A 101 4.49 11.42 -4.53
N GLU A 102 3.97 10.92 -3.41
CA GLU A 102 3.86 11.68 -2.16
C GLU A 102 5.25 12.11 -1.62
N TRP A 103 6.27 11.25 -1.74
CA TRP A 103 7.64 11.59 -1.34
C TRP A 103 8.23 12.71 -2.21
N VAL A 104 8.04 12.65 -3.52
CA VAL A 104 8.45 13.72 -4.44
C VAL A 104 7.74 15.03 -4.09
N ASN A 105 6.42 14.99 -3.88
CA ASN A 105 5.63 16.16 -3.49
C ASN A 105 6.09 16.76 -2.15
N ALA A 106 6.61 15.93 -1.24
CA ALA A 106 7.21 16.34 0.03
C ALA A 106 8.68 16.79 -0.09
N GLY A 107 9.25 16.87 -1.31
CA GLY A 107 10.61 17.32 -1.55
C GLY A 107 11.71 16.27 -1.30
N VAL A 108 11.34 14.99 -1.19
CA VAL A 108 12.29 13.90 -0.98
C VAL A 108 12.98 13.56 -2.31
N LYS A 109 14.30 13.74 -2.37
CA LYS A 109 15.13 13.44 -3.54
C LYS A 109 15.73 12.04 -3.43
N PRO A 110 16.04 11.36 -4.54
CA PRO A 110 16.71 10.05 -4.48
C PRO A 110 17.96 10.04 -3.59
N ASP A 111 18.77 11.11 -3.65
CA ASP A 111 20.03 11.22 -2.91
C ASP A 111 19.86 11.36 -1.38
N ASN A 112 18.75 11.97 -0.92
CA ASN A 112 18.49 12.17 0.51
C ASN A 112 17.37 11.27 1.07
N MET A 113 16.75 10.45 0.22
CA MET A 113 15.58 9.63 0.57
C MET A 113 15.89 8.70 1.75
N MET A 114 17.01 7.99 1.71
CA MET A 114 17.36 7.01 2.74
C MET A 114 17.42 7.66 4.14
N TYR A 115 18.06 8.83 4.22
CA TYR A 115 18.13 9.60 5.47
C TYR A 115 16.76 10.14 5.87
N THR A 116 15.98 10.65 4.91
CA THR A 116 14.66 11.25 5.17
C THR A 116 13.64 10.22 5.68
N ILE A 117 13.63 9.02 5.11
CA ILE A 117 12.64 7.99 5.43
C ILE A 117 13.08 7.09 6.60
N TRP A 118 14.34 6.69 6.70
CA TRP A 118 14.78 5.70 7.71
C TRP A 118 15.85 6.18 8.68
N LYS A 119 16.44 7.37 8.47
CA LYS A 119 17.39 8.06 9.39
C LYS A 119 18.61 7.24 9.87
N THR A 120 18.83 5.99 9.44
CA THR A 120 19.75 5.01 10.08
C THR A 120 20.25 3.90 9.11
N ARG A 121 20.85 2.81 9.64
CA ARG A 121 21.47 1.68 8.92
C ARG A 121 20.53 1.04 7.89
N THR A 122 21.08 0.78 6.71
CA THR A 122 20.36 0.28 5.54
C THR A 122 20.16 -1.24 5.56
N THR A 123 18.92 -1.72 5.56
CA THR A 123 18.58 -3.13 5.28
C THR A 123 18.52 -3.40 3.77
N ASN A 124 18.48 -4.67 3.37
CA ASN A 124 18.36 -5.04 1.95
C ASN A 124 17.03 -4.57 1.34
N GLU A 125 15.93 -4.63 2.10
CA GLU A 125 14.63 -4.12 1.66
C GLU A 125 14.65 -2.61 1.47
N GLN A 126 15.30 -1.88 2.37
CA GLN A 126 15.45 -0.42 2.24
C GLN A 126 16.27 -0.06 0.99
N LYS A 127 17.34 -0.80 0.69
CA LYS A 127 18.10 -0.63 -0.57
C LYS A 127 17.22 -0.88 -1.79
N SER A 128 16.48 -1.99 -1.80
CA SER A 128 15.55 -2.32 -2.89
C SER A 128 14.54 -1.19 -3.13
N ILE A 129 13.95 -0.63 -2.07
CA ILE A 129 13.02 0.49 -2.17
C ILE A 129 13.72 1.74 -2.72
N ALA A 130 14.96 2.00 -2.30
CA ALA A 130 15.75 3.14 -2.80
C ALA A 130 16.09 3.02 -4.27
N ASP A 131 16.49 1.85 -4.72
CA ASP A 131 16.80 1.60 -6.13
C ASP A 131 15.53 1.73 -6.99
N LYS A 132 14.40 1.19 -6.52
CA LYS A 132 13.09 1.36 -7.16
C LYS A 132 12.64 2.82 -7.20
N TYR A 133 12.83 3.56 -6.12
CA TYR A 133 12.48 4.98 -6.06
C TYR A 133 13.31 5.77 -7.07
N LYS A 134 14.63 5.59 -7.07
CA LYS A 134 15.55 6.24 -8.01
C LYS A 134 15.18 5.93 -9.47
N ALA A 135 14.95 4.66 -9.80
CA ALA A 135 14.55 4.26 -11.14
C ALA A 135 13.21 4.88 -11.56
N TRP A 136 12.21 4.86 -10.67
CA TRP A 136 10.89 5.46 -10.93
C TRP A 136 10.98 6.98 -11.12
N THR A 137 11.76 7.69 -10.32
CA THR A 137 11.94 9.15 -10.48
C THR A 137 12.63 9.50 -11.80
N ALA A 138 13.60 8.70 -12.25
CA ALA A 138 14.26 8.91 -13.54
C ALA A 138 13.28 8.71 -14.71
N ASP A 139 12.45 7.66 -14.65
CA ASP A 139 11.38 7.40 -15.64
C ASP A 139 10.34 8.53 -15.66
N MET A 140 9.95 9.06 -14.50
CA MET A 140 9.00 10.18 -14.42
C MET A 140 9.55 11.45 -15.09
N ILE A 141 10.84 11.76 -14.90
CA ILE A 141 11.49 12.92 -15.52
C ILE A 141 11.58 12.75 -17.04
N LEU A 142 12.02 11.57 -17.50
CA LEU A 142 12.20 11.27 -18.93
C LEU A 142 10.88 11.27 -19.72
N ASN A 143 9.75 10.97 -19.08
CA ASN A 143 8.43 10.96 -19.72
C ASN A 143 7.64 12.28 -19.49
N SER A 144 8.29 13.30 -18.94
CA SER A 144 7.68 14.63 -18.70
C SER A 144 8.12 15.71 -19.70
N GLU A 145 8.95 15.34 -20.68
CA GLU A 145 9.41 16.14 -21.83
C GLU A 145 8.66 15.76 -23.11
#